data_AF-A0A5T8J5P7-F1
#
_entry.id   AF-A0A5T8J5P7-F1
#
_cell.length_a   1.000
_cell.length_b   1.000
_cell.length_c   1.000
_cell.angle_alpha   90.00
_cell.angle_beta   90.00
_cell.angle_gamma   90.00
#
_symmetry.space_group_name_H-M   'P 1'
#
loop_
_entity.id
_entity.type
_entity.pdbx_description
1 polymer ?
#
loop_
_entity_poly.entity_id
_entity_poly.type
_entity_poly.pdbx_seq_one_letter_code
_entity_poly.pdbx_strand_id
1 'polypeptide(L)'
;MAFFSSTGWRGRLRDASFRGVPFSVEDDESTFGRRVQVHEYPNRDKPWTEDLGRATRRLTINAYLVGDDYADRRDRLISAIETAGPGTLVHPQYGEMQGSIDGQVRITHSSTEGRMCRVSFQFVESGELSFPVAGMATAKRLETSGGLFDDAIDSMFSTFSLSGISDFIQNDVIADAASMLGDVADAFRMVDSGVSA
;
A
#
# COMPACT_ATOMS: atom_id res chain seq x y z
N MET A 1 19.76 -53.71 3.91
CA MET A 1 19.16 -52.40 4.28
C MET A 1 20.03 -51.30 3.68
N ALA A 2 19.51 -50.55 2.72
CA ALA A 2 20.21 -49.40 2.15
C ALA A 2 19.29 -48.19 2.33
N PHE A 3 19.63 -47.32 3.29
CA PHE A 3 19.02 -46.01 3.45
C PHE A 3 19.63 -45.11 2.37
N PHE A 4 18.89 -44.89 1.27
CA PHE A 4 19.20 -43.79 0.37
C PHE A 4 18.86 -42.50 1.12
N SER A 5 19.85 -41.93 1.80
CA SER A 5 19.78 -40.54 2.24
C SER A 5 19.74 -39.68 0.98
N SER A 6 18.54 -39.23 0.61
CA SER A 6 18.34 -38.27 -0.47
C SER A 6 18.68 -36.87 0.04
N THR A 7 19.97 -36.63 0.35
CA THR A 7 20.55 -35.28 0.46
C THR A 7 20.64 -34.64 -0.93
N GLY A 8 19.49 -34.50 -1.59
CA GLY A 8 19.30 -33.73 -2.81
C GLY A 8 18.47 -32.48 -2.51
N TRP A 9 18.39 -31.56 -3.47
CA TRP A 9 17.53 -30.38 -3.37
C TRP A 9 16.07 -30.72 -3.00
N ARG A 10 15.61 -31.93 -3.35
CA ARG A 10 14.30 -32.49 -2.99
C ARG A 10 14.09 -32.71 -1.48
N GLY A 11 15.15 -33.04 -0.73
CA GLY A 11 15.09 -33.20 0.73
C GLY A 11 15.05 -31.87 1.50
N ARG A 12 15.19 -30.73 0.80
CA ARG A 12 15.03 -29.37 1.35
C ARG A 12 13.67 -28.75 1.06
N LEU A 13 12.83 -29.44 0.28
CA LEU A 13 11.49 -28.98 -0.03
C LEU A 13 10.63 -29.11 1.23
N ARG A 14 10.02 -28.00 1.63
CA ARG A 14 9.02 -28.00 2.70
C ARG A 14 7.75 -28.67 2.21
N ASP A 15 7.03 -29.31 3.12
CA ASP A 15 5.67 -29.77 2.83
C ASP A 15 4.79 -28.56 2.57
N ALA A 16 4.15 -28.54 1.39
CA ALA A 16 3.30 -27.43 1.02
C ALA A 16 2.03 -27.45 1.88
N SER A 17 1.61 -26.27 2.35
CA SER A 17 0.36 -26.17 3.10
C SER A 17 -0.27 -24.79 2.98
N PHE A 18 -1.60 -24.74 3.11
CA PHE A 18 -2.34 -23.49 3.21
C PHE A 18 -3.20 -23.52 4.46
N ARG A 19 -3.01 -22.54 5.35
CA ARG A 19 -3.61 -22.51 6.70
C ARG A 19 -3.45 -23.84 7.45
N GLY A 20 -2.29 -24.47 7.29
CA GLY A 20 -1.96 -25.76 7.91
C GLY A 20 -2.55 -27.00 7.22
N VAL A 21 -3.33 -26.85 6.14
CA VAL A 21 -3.81 -28.00 5.35
C VAL A 21 -2.74 -28.40 4.33
N PRO A 22 -2.17 -29.61 4.41
CA PRO A 22 -1.06 -30.03 3.55
C PRO A 22 -1.54 -30.44 2.15
N PHE A 23 -0.76 -30.09 1.13
CA PHE A 23 -0.94 -30.50 -0.26
C PHE A 23 0.41 -30.73 -0.94
N SER A 24 0.41 -31.33 -2.13
CA SER A 24 1.62 -31.50 -2.95
C SER A 24 1.56 -30.56 -4.15
N VAL A 25 2.68 -29.90 -4.47
CA VAL A 25 2.78 -29.01 -5.65
C VAL A 25 3.26 -29.81 -6.85
N GLU A 26 2.55 -29.71 -7.97
CA GLU A 26 2.95 -30.27 -9.27
C GLU A 26 3.77 -29.24 -10.04
N ASP A 27 3.25 -28.02 -10.15
CA ASP A 27 3.90 -26.89 -10.80
C ASP A 27 3.42 -25.56 -10.22
N ASP A 28 4.26 -24.53 -10.36
CA ASP A 28 3.99 -23.18 -9.90
C ASP A 28 4.49 -22.14 -10.91
N GLU A 29 3.74 -21.05 -11.04
CA GLU A 29 4.11 -19.86 -11.80
C GLU A 29 4.01 -18.64 -10.89
N SER A 30 4.99 -17.74 -10.94
CA SER A 30 4.96 -16.51 -10.14
C SER A 30 5.23 -15.26 -10.98
N THR A 31 4.40 -14.24 -10.75
CA THR A 31 4.49 -12.93 -11.39
C THR A 31 4.76 -11.88 -10.32
N PHE A 32 5.86 -11.15 -10.47
CA PHE A 32 6.31 -10.12 -9.54
C PHE A 32 7.00 -8.97 -10.28
N GLY A 33 7.09 -7.80 -9.64
CA GLY A 33 7.76 -6.64 -10.23
C GLY A 33 7.43 -5.34 -9.52
N ARG A 34 7.60 -4.24 -10.24
CA ARG A 34 7.21 -2.89 -9.81
C ARG A 34 6.24 -2.29 -10.81
N ARG A 35 5.31 -1.47 -10.33
CA ARG A 35 4.40 -0.69 -11.17
C ARG A 35 5.18 0.52 -11.64
N VAL A 36 5.43 0.63 -12.93
CA VAL A 36 6.16 1.75 -13.52
C VAL A 36 5.27 2.43 -14.54
N GLN A 37 5.11 3.75 -14.42
CA GLN A 37 4.45 4.58 -15.41
C GLN A 37 5.50 5.18 -16.34
N VAL A 38 5.33 4.99 -17.64
CA VAL A 38 6.25 5.51 -18.66
C VAL A 38 5.62 6.74 -19.28
N HIS A 39 6.34 7.86 -19.23
CA HIS A 39 5.95 9.14 -19.79
C HIS A 39 6.81 9.45 -21.02
N GLU A 40 6.16 9.57 -22.17
CA GLU A 40 6.80 9.85 -23.45
C GLU A 40 6.56 11.31 -23.85
N TYR A 41 7.63 12.02 -24.23
CA TYR A 41 7.57 13.42 -24.62
C TYR A 41 8.02 13.60 -26.07
N PRO A 42 7.34 14.45 -26.87
CA PRO A 42 7.75 14.75 -28.24
C PRO A 42 9.22 15.23 -28.32
N ASN A 43 9.95 14.79 -29.35
CA ASN A 43 11.36 15.12 -29.61
C ASN A 43 12.35 14.67 -28.52
N ARG A 44 11.98 13.70 -27.68
CA ARG A 44 12.89 13.09 -26.70
C ARG A 44 13.06 11.60 -26.99
N ASP A 45 14.30 11.18 -27.25
CA ASP A 45 14.62 9.78 -27.55
C ASP A 45 14.53 8.85 -26.33
N LYS A 46 14.55 9.41 -25.11
CA LYS A 46 14.50 8.65 -23.86
C LYS A 46 13.24 9.01 -23.05
N PRO A 47 12.33 8.07 -22.79
CA PRO A 47 11.16 8.31 -21.96
C PRO A 47 11.54 8.52 -20.49
N TRP A 48 10.67 9.17 -19.74
CA TRP A 48 10.81 9.28 -18.28
C TRP A 48 9.96 8.20 -17.61
N THR A 49 10.51 7.50 -16.61
CA THR A 49 9.80 6.43 -15.91
C THR A 49 9.57 6.80 -14.45
N GLU A 50 8.34 6.74 -14.02
CA GLU A 50 7.90 6.97 -12.65
C GLU A 50 7.59 5.63 -11.96
N ASP A 51 8.16 5.42 -10.78
CA ASP A 51 7.97 4.19 -10.01
C ASP A 51 6.81 4.35 -9.03
N LEU A 52 5.70 3.66 -9.31
CA LEU A 52 4.47 3.66 -8.52
C LEU A 52 4.46 2.59 -7.42
N GLY A 53 5.61 1.98 -7.13
CA GLY A 53 5.78 1.01 -6.04
C GLY A 53 5.74 -0.45 -6.48
N ARG A 54 5.68 -1.36 -5.50
CA ARG A 54 5.71 -2.80 -5.74
C ARG A 54 4.43 -3.27 -6.46
N ALA A 55 4.58 -4.07 -7.50
CA ALA A 55 3.44 -4.71 -8.15
C ALA A 55 2.90 -5.85 -7.28
N THR A 56 1.60 -6.13 -7.40
CA THR A 56 0.95 -7.26 -6.74
C THR A 56 1.68 -8.55 -7.14
N ARG A 57 2.23 -9.25 -6.14
CA ARG A 57 2.83 -10.55 -6.37
C ARG A 57 1.72 -11.59 -6.44
N ARG A 58 1.64 -12.28 -7.57
CA ARG A 58 0.69 -13.38 -7.80
C ARG A 58 1.45 -14.68 -8.00
N LEU A 59 0.97 -15.75 -7.39
CA LEU A 59 1.45 -17.11 -7.61
C LEU A 59 0.29 -17.97 -8.08
N THR A 60 0.41 -18.58 -9.25
CA THR A 60 -0.51 -19.62 -9.71
C THR A 60 0.07 -20.96 -9.29
N ILE A 61 -0.68 -21.74 -8.51
CA ILE A 61 -0.21 -23.01 -7.96
C ILE A 61 -1.13 -24.12 -8.47
N ASN A 62 -0.51 -25.12 -9.10
CA ASN A 62 -1.15 -26.37 -9.48
C ASN A 62 -0.67 -27.46 -8.52
N ALA A 63 -1.61 -27.98 -7.74
CA ALA A 63 -1.37 -28.89 -6.65
C ALA A 63 -2.22 -30.16 -6.80
N TYR A 64 -1.86 -31.18 -6.03
CA TYR A 64 -2.65 -32.39 -5.89
C TYR A 64 -2.70 -32.87 -4.44
N LEU A 65 -3.81 -33.54 -4.14
CA LEU A 65 -4.03 -34.27 -2.90
C LEU A 65 -4.15 -35.74 -3.28
N VAL A 66 -3.33 -36.58 -2.68
CA VAL A 66 -3.29 -38.03 -2.94
C VAL A 66 -3.23 -38.80 -1.64
N GLY A 67 -3.98 -39.90 -1.55
CA GLY A 67 -4.00 -40.79 -0.39
C GLY A 67 -5.42 -41.23 -0.01
N ASP A 68 -5.52 -42.07 1.01
CA ASP A 68 -6.81 -42.63 1.45
C ASP A 68 -7.72 -41.56 2.08
N ASP A 69 -7.12 -40.53 2.66
CA ASP A 69 -7.75 -39.38 3.31
C ASP A 69 -7.88 -38.15 2.39
N TYR A 70 -7.66 -38.31 1.07
CA TYR A 70 -7.64 -37.16 0.15
C TYR A 70 -8.97 -36.39 0.14
N ALA A 71 -10.10 -37.07 0.32
CA ALA A 71 -11.42 -36.45 0.36
C ALA A 71 -11.58 -35.53 1.58
N ASP A 72 -11.18 -36.01 2.77
CA ASP A 72 -11.22 -35.21 4.00
C ASP A 72 -10.25 -34.01 3.91
N ARG A 73 -9.04 -34.22 3.37
CA ARG A 73 -8.08 -33.14 3.14
C ARG A 73 -8.59 -32.12 2.13
N ARG A 74 -9.25 -32.55 1.06
CA ARG A 74 -9.89 -31.68 0.07
C ARG A 74 -10.94 -30.79 0.74
N ASP A 75 -11.82 -31.36 1.55
CA ASP A 75 -12.91 -30.60 2.18
C ASP A 75 -12.37 -29.61 3.21
N ARG A 76 -11.32 -29.98 3.96
CA ARG A 76 -10.58 -29.05 4.83
C ARG A 76 -9.91 -27.93 4.04
N LEU A 77 -9.31 -28.25 2.89
CA LEU A 77 -8.68 -27.25 2.03
C LEU A 77 -9.74 -26.27 1.50
N ILE A 78 -10.89 -26.75 1.03
CA ILE A 78 -12.01 -25.89 0.60
C ILE A 78 -12.43 -24.96 1.73
N SER A 79 -12.67 -25.49 2.93
CA SER A 79 -13.02 -24.66 4.10
C SER A 79 -11.94 -23.64 4.45
N ALA A 80 -10.67 -24.02 4.35
CA ALA A 80 -9.54 -23.12 4.59
C ALA A 80 -9.48 -22.01 3.54
N ILE A 81 -9.78 -22.29 2.28
CA ILE A 81 -9.81 -21.33 1.17
C ILE A 81 -10.97 -20.34 1.32
N GLU A 82 -12.16 -20.83 1.70
CA GLU A 82 -13.38 -20.03 1.86
C GLU A 82 -13.39 -19.19 3.14
N THR A 83 -12.50 -19.47 4.09
CA THR A 83 -12.36 -18.68 5.32
C THR A 83 -11.88 -17.25 5.01
N ALA A 84 -12.54 -16.24 5.56
CA ALA A 84 -12.21 -14.84 5.30
C ALA A 84 -10.82 -14.44 5.83
N GLY A 85 -10.21 -13.44 5.20
CA GLY A 85 -8.93 -12.84 5.59
C GLY A 85 -7.69 -13.54 5.03
N PRO A 86 -6.49 -13.03 5.31
CA PRO A 86 -5.24 -13.64 4.88
C PRO A 86 -4.99 -14.97 5.59
N GLY A 87 -4.26 -15.86 4.94
CA GLY A 87 -3.82 -17.15 5.44
C GLY A 87 -2.37 -17.42 5.08
N THR A 88 -1.73 -18.24 5.91
CA THR A 88 -0.35 -18.64 5.71
C THR A 88 -0.27 -19.71 4.62
N LEU A 89 0.48 -19.42 3.56
CA LEU A 89 0.89 -20.36 2.54
C LEU A 89 2.34 -20.78 2.80
N VAL A 90 2.60 -22.07 2.98
CA VAL A 90 3.94 -22.65 2.94
C VAL A 90 4.13 -23.27 1.57
N HIS A 91 5.04 -22.70 0.78
CA HIS A 91 5.42 -23.20 -0.53
C HIS A 91 6.77 -23.96 -0.45
N PRO A 92 6.94 -25.08 -1.18
CA PRO A 92 8.19 -25.85 -1.12
C PRO A 92 9.44 -25.06 -1.51
N GLN A 93 9.35 -24.22 -2.56
CA GLN A 93 10.48 -23.39 -3.02
C GLN A 93 10.53 -21.98 -2.42
N TYR A 94 9.38 -21.35 -2.15
CA TYR A 94 9.33 -19.93 -1.72
C TYR A 94 9.24 -19.75 -0.21
N GLY A 95 9.05 -20.83 0.54
CA GLY A 95 8.90 -20.77 1.99
C GLY A 95 7.52 -20.28 2.42
N GLU A 96 7.46 -19.67 3.60
CA GLU A 96 6.22 -19.20 4.21
C GLU A 96 5.86 -17.78 3.74
N MET A 97 4.61 -17.59 3.33
CA MET A 97 4.08 -16.32 2.82
C MET A 97 2.69 -16.07 3.41
N GLN A 98 2.38 -14.80 3.69
CA GLN A 98 1.04 -14.37 4.08
C GLN A 98 0.29 -13.78 2.90
N GLY A 99 -0.97 -14.14 2.75
CA GLY A 99 -1.76 -13.70 1.60
C GLY A 99 -3.13 -14.32 1.53
N SER A 100 -3.84 -14.03 0.44
CA SER A 100 -5.17 -14.55 0.21
C SER A 100 -5.21 -15.28 -1.13
N ILE A 101 -6.13 -16.22 -1.25
CA ILE A 101 -6.42 -16.83 -2.54
C ILE A 101 -7.33 -15.87 -3.32
N ASP A 102 -6.94 -15.57 -4.54
CA ASP A 102 -7.62 -14.64 -5.44
C ASP A 102 -8.30 -15.43 -6.56
N GLY A 103 -9.52 -15.01 -6.90
CA GLY A 103 -10.32 -15.64 -7.94
C GLY A 103 -10.88 -17.03 -7.58
N GLN A 104 -11.13 -17.83 -8.60
CA GLN A 104 -11.77 -19.15 -8.48
C GLN A 104 -10.74 -20.24 -8.25
N VAL A 105 -11.07 -21.19 -7.37
CA VAL A 105 -10.30 -22.41 -7.18
C VAL A 105 -10.93 -23.54 -7.96
N ARG A 106 -10.13 -24.23 -8.76
CA ARG A 106 -10.57 -25.36 -9.57
C ARG A 106 -10.11 -26.67 -8.95
N ILE A 107 -11.05 -27.57 -8.67
CA ILE A 107 -10.75 -28.93 -8.23
C ILE A 107 -11.22 -29.91 -9.30
N THR A 108 -10.34 -30.79 -9.75
CA THR A 108 -10.65 -31.81 -10.75
C THR A 108 -10.39 -33.21 -10.19
N HIS A 109 -11.34 -34.10 -10.45
CA HIS A 109 -11.23 -35.53 -10.16
C HIS A 109 -11.20 -36.27 -11.49
N SER A 110 -10.31 -37.26 -11.62
CA SER A 110 -10.24 -38.13 -12.79
C SER A 110 -10.55 -39.55 -12.36
N SER A 111 -11.46 -40.24 -13.06
CA SER A 111 -11.77 -41.65 -12.79
C SER A 111 -10.55 -42.57 -13.04
N THR A 112 -9.62 -42.13 -13.89
CA THR A 112 -8.37 -42.84 -14.20
C THR A 112 -7.34 -42.70 -13.08
N GLU A 113 -7.45 -41.66 -12.24
CA GLU A 113 -6.54 -41.40 -11.13
C GLU A 113 -7.27 -41.67 -9.81
N GLY A 114 -7.20 -42.92 -9.36
CA GLY A 114 -7.81 -43.30 -8.10
C GLY A 114 -7.15 -42.59 -6.90
N ARG A 115 -7.97 -42.18 -5.92
CA ARG A 115 -7.55 -41.58 -4.63
C ARG A 115 -6.77 -40.28 -4.75
N MET A 116 -7.08 -39.50 -5.79
CA MET A 116 -6.41 -38.24 -6.08
C MET A 116 -7.40 -37.17 -6.54
N CYS A 117 -7.12 -35.91 -6.18
CA CYS A 117 -7.68 -34.76 -6.86
C CYS A 117 -6.60 -33.72 -7.13
N ARG A 118 -6.75 -32.98 -8.24
CA ARG A 118 -5.93 -31.81 -8.53
C ARG A 118 -6.65 -30.54 -8.13
N VAL A 119 -5.90 -29.57 -7.63
CA VAL A 119 -6.36 -28.28 -7.17
C VAL A 119 -5.52 -27.20 -7.82
N SER A 120 -6.15 -26.24 -8.49
CA SER A 120 -5.50 -25.10 -9.10
C SER A 120 -6.06 -23.82 -8.51
N PHE A 121 -5.19 -22.95 -8.01
CA PHE A 121 -5.59 -21.68 -7.39
C PHE A 121 -4.52 -20.60 -7.58
N GLN A 122 -4.95 -19.36 -7.47
CA GLN A 122 -4.05 -18.21 -7.47
C GLN A 122 -3.93 -17.64 -6.06
N PHE A 123 -2.71 -17.47 -5.58
CA PHE A 123 -2.38 -16.84 -4.32
C PHE A 123 -1.81 -15.44 -4.55
N VAL A 124 -2.28 -14.47 -3.77
CA VAL A 124 -1.83 -13.09 -3.79
C VAL A 124 -1.22 -12.76 -2.45
N GLU A 125 0.06 -12.38 -2.46
CA GLU A 125 0.78 -11.96 -1.25
C GLU A 125 0.09 -10.71 -0.67
N SER A 126 -0.32 -10.80 0.61
CA SER A 126 -0.89 -9.65 1.32
C SER A 126 0.24 -9.00 2.11
N GLY A 127 0.58 -7.77 1.72
CA GLY A 127 1.46 -6.92 2.52
C GLY A 127 0.75 -6.41 3.77
N GLU A 128 1.54 -5.95 4.74
CA GLU A 128 1.03 -5.23 5.90
C GLU A 128 0.20 -4.02 5.42
N LEU A 129 -0.96 -3.78 6.04
CA LEU A 129 -1.87 -2.66 5.72
C LEU A 129 -1.24 -1.31 6.07
N SER A 130 -0.17 -0.90 5.37
CA SER A 130 0.31 0.47 5.44
C SER A 130 -0.56 1.32 4.53
N PHE A 131 -1.61 1.92 5.10
CA PHE A 131 -2.28 3.03 4.43
C PHE A 131 -1.21 4.09 4.08
N PRO A 132 -1.22 4.69 2.88
CA PRO A 132 -0.38 5.84 2.63
C PRO A 132 -0.73 6.91 3.65
N VAL A 133 0.22 7.29 4.51
CA VAL A 133 0.07 8.38 5.49
C VAL A 133 0.15 9.71 4.73
N ALA A 134 -0.78 9.93 3.80
CA ALA A 134 -1.03 11.23 3.23
C ALA A 134 -1.82 12.02 4.29
N GLY A 135 -1.15 12.88 5.08
CA GLY A 135 -1.92 13.87 5.87
C GLY A 135 -1.24 14.54 7.05
N MET A 136 -0.37 13.86 7.82
CA MET A 136 0.14 14.49 9.04
C MET A 136 1.13 15.64 8.78
N ALA A 137 1.95 15.57 7.73
CA ALA A 137 2.93 16.61 7.46
C ALA A 137 2.29 17.92 6.96
N THR A 138 1.17 17.86 6.24
CA THR A 138 0.50 19.05 5.69
C THR A 138 -0.41 19.70 6.74
N ALA A 139 -1.20 18.91 7.47
CA ALA A 139 -2.08 19.43 8.51
C ALA A 139 -1.30 20.11 9.65
N LYS A 140 -0.21 19.48 10.11
CA LYS A 140 0.63 20.03 11.17
C LYS A 140 1.37 21.31 10.76
N ARG A 141 1.76 21.43 9.48
CA ARG A 141 2.34 22.66 8.93
C ARG A 141 1.32 23.78 8.88
N LEU A 142 0.08 23.51 8.47
CA LEU A 142 -1.00 24.49 8.47
C LEU A 142 -1.30 25.01 9.88
N GLU A 143 -1.41 24.13 10.86
CA GLU A 143 -1.66 24.49 12.27
C GLU A 143 -0.53 25.34 12.85
N THR A 144 0.73 24.97 12.58
CA THR A 144 1.90 25.75 13.02
C THR A 144 1.92 27.14 12.37
N SER A 145 1.62 27.24 11.08
CA SER A 145 1.53 28.52 10.38
C SER A 145 0.38 29.40 10.88
N GLY A 146 -0.75 28.82 11.26
CA GLY A 146 -1.88 29.54 11.85
C GLY A 146 -1.52 30.18 13.20
N GLY A 147 -0.86 29.43 14.09
CA GLY A 147 -0.41 29.96 15.38
C GLY A 147 0.59 31.11 15.26
N LEU A 148 1.55 31.01 14.33
CA LEU A 148 2.51 32.10 14.06
C LEU A 148 1.83 33.36 13.51
N PHE A 149 0.70 33.20 12.81
CA PHE A 149 -0.06 34.32 12.26
C PHE A 149 -0.86 35.05 13.35
N ASP A 150 -1.50 34.30 14.26
CA ASP A 150 -2.20 34.88 15.42
C ASP A 150 -1.24 35.68 16.30
N ASP A 151 -0.05 35.12 16.61
CA ASP A 151 0.98 35.81 17.39
C ASP A 151 1.46 37.12 16.71
N ALA A 152 1.59 37.11 15.38
CA ALA A 152 2.00 38.28 14.61
C ALA A 152 0.93 39.39 14.61
N ILE A 153 -0.34 39.00 14.48
CA ILE A 153 -1.49 39.92 14.57
C ILE A 153 -1.54 40.56 15.96
N ASP A 154 -1.46 39.76 17.03
CA ASP A 154 -1.51 40.27 18.40
C ASP A 154 -0.33 41.19 18.72
N SER A 155 0.88 40.87 18.23
CA SER A 155 2.06 41.73 18.38
C SER A 155 1.91 43.07 17.65
N MET A 156 1.28 43.09 16.46
CA MET A 156 1.04 44.32 15.70
C MET A 156 0.08 45.26 16.44
N PHE A 157 -1.05 44.72 16.93
CA PHE A 157 -2.08 45.53 17.58
C PHE A 157 -1.73 45.95 19.01
N SER A 158 -0.96 45.14 19.75
CA SER A 158 -0.49 45.51 21.10
C SER A 158 0.54 46.64 21.08
N THR A 159 1.28 46.80 19.98
CA THR A 159 2.26 47.88 19.80
C THR A 159 1.62 49.17 19.29
N PHE A 160 0.43 49.08 18.67
CA PHE A 160 -0.28 50.22 18.12
C PHE A 160 -1.15 50.91 19.18
N SER A 161 -0.65 52.01 19.77
CA SER A 161 -1.40 52.84 20.72
C SER A 161 -1.43 54.29 20.24
N LEU A 162 -2.64 54.86 20.15
CA LEU A 162 -2.84 56.29 19.86
C LEU A 162 -2.89 57.14 21.15
N SER A 163 -2.58 56.54 22.30
CA SER A 163 -2.61 57.24 23.58
C SER A 163 -1.55 58.36 23.63
N GLY A 164 -1.99 59.58 23.96
CA GLY A 164 -1.11 60.75 24.08
C GLY A 164 -0.79 61.49 22.77
N ILE A 165 -1.35 61.06 21.62
CA ILE A 165 -1.18 61.74 20.33
C ILE A 165 -2.29 62.79 20.13
N SER A 166 -1.97 63.94 19.56
CA SER A 166 -2.95 65.00 19.26
C SER A 166 -3.87 64.62 18.09
N ASP A 167 -5.14 65.02 18.17
CA ASP A 167 -6.25 64.60 17.28
C ASP A 167 -5.98 64.83 15.77
N PHE A 168 -5.25 65.89 15.42
CA PHE A 168 -4.91 66.18 14.03
C PHE A 168 -3.85 65.23 13.43
N ILE A 169 -3.03 64.57 14.25
CA ILE A 169 -2.08 63.53 13.82
C ILE A 169 -2.77 62.16 13.76
N GLN A 170 -3.81 61.95 14.58
CA GLN A 170 -4.50 60.66 14.66
C GLN A 170 -5.11 60.24 13.33
N ASN A 171 -5.72 61.17 12.59
CA ASN A 171 -6.35 60.85 11.30
C ASN A 171 -5.35 60.39 10.24
N ASP A 172 -4.17 61.01 10.16
CA ASP A 172 -3.12 60.63 9.21
C ASP A 172 -2.51 59.27 9.59
N VAL A 173 -2.24 59.04 10.88
CA VAL A 173 -1.71 57.77 11.39
C VAL A 173 -2.70 56.62 11.16
N ILE A 174 -4.01 56.88 11.31
CA ILE A 174 -5.06 55.89 11.04
C ILE A 174 -5.13 55.56 9.53
N ALA A 175 -4.99 56.56 8.66
CA ALA A 175 -5.00 56.36 7.22
C ALA A 175 -3.79 55.54 6.75
N ASP A 176 -2.60 55.84 7.26
CA ASP A 176 -1.38 55.08 6.94
C ASP A 176 -1.47 53.63 7.45
N ALA A 177 -1.95 53.43 8.68
CA ALA A 177 -2.16 52.09 9.24
C ALA A 177 -3.19 51.28 8.42
N ALA A 178 -4.27 51.92 7.97
CA ALA A 178 -5.25 51.28 7.10
C ALA A 178 -4.67 50.90 5.74
N SER A 179 -3.78 51.72 5.16
CA SER A 179 -3.08 51.41 3.91
C SER A 179 -2.16 50.20 4.09
N MET A 180 -1.38 50.15 5.17
CA MET A 180 -0.48 49.02 5.44
C MET A 180 -1.24 47.69 5.62
N LEU A 181 -2.41 47.72 6.27
CA LEU A 181 -3.28 46.55 6.37
C LEU A 181 -3.84 46.12 5.00
N GLY A 182 -4.11 47.09 4.12
CA GLY A 182 -4.49 46.85 2.73
C GLY A 182 -3.41 46.10 1.95
N ASP A 183 -2.15 46.54 2.04
CA ASP A 183 -1.01 45.92 1.36
C ASP A 183 -0.80 44.45 1.80
N VAL A 184 -0.95 44.18 3.10
CA VAL A 184 -0.88 42.82 3.65
C VAL A 184 -2.01 41.96 3.11
N ALA A 185 -3.24 42.47 3.10
CA ALA A 185 -4.40 41.74 2.58
C ALA A 185 -4.26 41.42 1.08
N ASP A 186 -3.69 42.32 0.29
CA ASP A 186 -3.46 42.12 -1.13
C ASP A 186 -2.33 41.11 -1.40
N ALA A 187 -1.29 41.11 -0.59
CA ALA A 187 -0.26 40.07 -0.64
C ALA A 187 -0.84 38.67 -0.38
N PHE A 188 -1.75 38.52 0.59
CA PHE A 188 -2.42 37.24 0.85
C PHE A 188 -3.29 36.79 -0.32
N ARG A 189 -4.07 37.70 -0.93
CA ARG A 189 -4.86 37.38 -2.13
C ARG A 189 -3.99 36.95 -3.30
N MET A 190 -2.82 37.58 -3.47
CA MET A 190 -1.87 37.22 -4.51
C MET A 190 -1.35 35.79 -4.32
N VAL A 191 -0.95 35.42 -3.10
CA VAL A 191 -0.50 34.06 -2.76
C VAL A 191 -1.62 33.04 -2.98
N ASP A 192 -2.85 33.32 -2.54
CA ASP A 192 -4.00 32.42 -2.70
C ASP A 192 -4.33 32.16 -4.19
N SER A 193 -4.25 33.20 -5.02
CA SER A 193 -4.45 33.07 -6.47
C SER A 193 -3.34 32.25 -7.16
N GLY A 194 -2.11 32.29 -6.65
CA GLY A 194 -0.99 31.50 -7.18
C GLY A 194 -0.99 30.03 -6.75
N VAL A 195 -1.66 29.70 -5.63
CA VAL A 195 -1.84 28.31 -5.15
C VAL A 195 -3.06 27.64 -5.80
N SER A 196 -4.05 28.42 -6.21
CA SER A 196 -5.31 27.92 -6.81
C SER A 196 -5.26 27.77 -8.34
N ALA A 197 -4.12 28.03 -8.98
CA ALA A 197 -3.90 27.95 -10.43
C ALA A 197 -3.04 26.73 -10.82
#